data_AF-A0A4U0ZKH5-F1
#
_entry.id   AF-A0A4U0ZKH5-F1
#
_cell.length_a   1.000
_cell.length_b   1.000
_cell.length_c   1.000
_cell.angle_alpha   90.00
_cell.angle_beta   90.00
_cell.angle_gamma   90.00
#
_symmetry.space_group_name_H-M   'P 1'
#
loop_
_entity.id
_entity.type
_entity.pdbx_description
1 polymer ?
#
loop_
_entity_poly.entity_id
_entity_poly.type
_entity_poly.pdbx_seq_one_letter_code
_entity_poly.pdbx_strand_id
1 'polypeptide(L)'
;FLIAAKLSLKLIKTHLDAVREPMRNWNHYSQAYELYAYSLPITWNYVQDRPYKGDTITADRRMYLHFYYSPDRALEDEKAFNNRMAVWQNELENGQRHPDHEKHYAKYFTVKSTPVRGVKVVANEEAMAEAKRNYGYFALLSNEIKDAVEALEIYR
;
A
#
# COMPACT_ATOMS: atom_id res chain seq x y z
N PHE A 1 6.07 13.06 -16.43
CA PHE A 1 5.26 11.85 -16.20
C PHE A 1 4.64 11.88 -14.81
N LEU A 2 3.51 11.21 -14.68
CA LEU A 2 2.81 10.99 -13.41
C LEU A 2 2.30 9.55 -13.42
N ILE A 3 2.66 8.76 -12.41
CA ILE A 3 2.29 7.34 -12.32
C ILE A 3 1.88 6.97 -10.90
N ALA A 4 0.92 6.04 -10.79
CA ALA A 4 0.60 5.41 -9.52
C ALA A 4 1.71 4.45 -9.09
N ALA A 5 2.00 4.45 -7.80
CA ALA A 5 3.13 3.75 -7.26
C ALA A 5 2.70 2.80 -6.14
N LYS A 6 3.17 1.53 -6.20
CA LYS A 6 2.78 0.49 -5.23
C LYS A 6 3.45 0.75 -3.88
N LEU A 7 2.66 0.85 -2.81
CA LEU A 7 3.17 1.04 -1.44
C LEU A 7 4.14 -0.05 -0.97
N SER A 8 4.07 -1.25 -1.56
CA SER A 8 4.97 -2.36 -1.25
C SER A 8 6.40 -2.17 -1.76
N LEU A 9 6.66 -1.19 -2.64
CA LEU A 9 8.00 -0.90 -3.14
C LEU A 9 8.87 -0.37 -2.00
N LYS A 10 10.11 -0.88 -1.89
CA LYS A 10 11.04 -0.53 -0.80
C LYS A 10 11.23 0.98 -0.66
N LEU A 11 11.46 1.68 -1.79
CA LEU A 11 11.61 3.13 -1.84
C LEU A 11 10.40 3.84 -1.19
N ILE A 12 9.20 3.42 -1.55
CA ILE A 12 7.95 4.05 -1.11
C ILE A 12 7.68 3.71 0.35
N LYS A 13 7.84 2.44 0.74
CA LYS A 13 7.68 2.00 2.13
C LYS A 13 8.60 2.77 3.08
N THR A 14 9.87 2.94 2.72
CA THR A 14 10.83 3.68 3.54
C THR A 14 10.43 5.14 3.74
N HIS A 15 10.04 5.83 2.68
CA HIS A 15 9.59 7.22 2.80
C HIS A 15 8.24 7.34 3.50
N LEU A 16 7.28 6.45 3.19
CA LEU A 16 5.95 6.44 3.80
C LEU A 16 6.04 6.23 5.31
N ASP A 17 6.83 5.26 5.77
CA ASP A 17 6.94 4.95 7.20
C ASP A 17 7.51 6.13 8.02
N ALA A 18 8.33 6.98 7.41
CA ALA A 18 8.82 8.20 8.05
C ALA A 18 7.77 9.32 8.12
N VAL A 19 6.89 9.42 7.13
CA VAL A 19 5.93 10.53 7.01
C VAL A 19 4.50 10.19 7.43
N ARG A 20 4.22 8.92 7.72
CA ARG A 20 2.88 8.40 8.01
C ARG A 20 2.12 9.17 9.10
N GLU A 21 2.74 9.35 10.25
CA GLU A 21 2.17 10.11 11.37
C GLU A 21 2.18 11.63 11.11
N PRO A 22 3.31 12.26 10.73
CA PRO A 22 3.33 13.72 10.56
C PRO A 22 2.49 14.21 9.38
N MET A 23 2.20 13.36 8.38
CA MET A 23 1.33 13.71 7.26
C MET A 23 -0.12 13.96 7.69
N ARG A 24 -0.59 13.34 8.77
CA ARG A 24 -1.97 13.48 9.25
C ARG A 24 -2.16 14.75 10.10
N ASN A 25 -1.65 15.87 9.60
CA ASN A 25 -1.76 17.17 10.25
C ASN A 25 -2.69 18.10 9.44
N TRP A 26 -3.12 19.20 10.07
CA TRP A 26 -4.01 20.17 9.41
C TRP A 26 -3.38 20.84 8.18
N ASN A 27 -2.05 21.05 8.19
CA ASN A 27 -1.33 21.70 7.10
C ASN A 27 -1.29 20.87 5.80
N HIS A 28 -1.52 19.57 5.91
CA HIS A 28 -1.57 18.64 4.78
C HIS A 28 -3.00 18.25 4.41
N TYR A 29 -4.01 18.73 5.14
CA TYR A 29 -5.40 18.41 4.85
C TYR A 29 -5.93 19.27 3.70
N SER A 30 -6.49 18.62 2.68
CA SER A 30 -7.18 19.27 1.58
C SER A 30 -8.68 19.09 1.74
N GLN A 31 -9.38 20.18 2.06
CA GLN A 31 -10.85 20.18 2.20
C GLN A 31 -11.56 19.83 0.89
N ALA A 32 -11.01 20.24 -0.25
CA ALA A 32 -11.63 20.00 -1.56
C ALA A 32 -11.69 18.51 -1.93
N TYR A 33 -10.74 17.72 -1.42
CA TYR A 33 -10.62 16.29 -1.70
C TYR A 33 -10.82 15.41 -0.46
N GLU A 34 -11.11 16.03 0.69
CA GLU A 34 -11.34 15.39 1.99
C GLU A 34 -10.24 14.38 2.37
N LEU A 35 -8.99 14.70 2.03
CA LEU A 35 -7.84 13.83 2.24
C LEU A 35 -6.59 14.61 2.64
N TYR A 36 -5.61 13.89 3.18
CA TYR A 36 -4.31 14.44 3.49
C TYR A 36 -3.36 14.20 2.32
N ALA A 37 -2.62 15.22 1.92
CA ALA A 37 -1.69 15.20 0.79
C ALA A 37 -0.31 15.70 1.23
N TYR A 38 0.74 14.96 0.85
CA TYR A 38 2.12 15.28 1.20
C TYR A 38 3.08 14.96 0.06
N SER A 39 3.90 15.92 -0.33
CA SER A 39 4.89 15.78 -1.40
C SER A 39 6.31 15.79 -0.84
N LEU A 40 7.16 14.87 -1.30
CA LEU A 40 8.58 14.82 -0.95
C LEU A 40 9.46 14.73 -2.19
N PRO A 41 10.48 15.60 -2.33
CA PRO A 41 11.47 15.45 -3.39
C PRO A 41 12.39 14.25 -3.11
N ILE A 42 12.62 13.42 -4.12
CA ILE A 42 13.56 12.30 -4.09
C ILE A 42 14.54 12.40 -5.27
N THR A 43 15.72 11.80 -5.09
CA THR A 43 16.70 11.63 -6.16
C THR A 43 16.50 10.27 -6.82
N TRP A 44 16.35 10.28 -8.14
CA TRP A 44 16.31 9.10 -8.98
C TRP A 44 17.68 8.90 -9.64
N ASN A 45 18.35 7.82 -9.24
CA ASN A 45 19.58 7.36 -9.86
C ASN A 45 19.23 6.74 -11.22
N TYR A 46 19.09 7.60 -12.23
CA TYR A 46 18.69 7.23 -13.57
C TYR A 46 19.82 6.47 -14.26
N VAL A 47 19.50 5.28 -14.76
CA VAL A 47 20.40 4.47 -15.58
C VAL A 47 19.68 4.15 -16.88
N GLN A 48 20.27 4.56 -17.99
CA GLN A 48 19.79 4.21 -19.32
C GLN A 48 20.91 3.54 -20.09
N ASP A 49 20.76 2.24 -20.31
CA ASP A 49 21.62 1.50 -21.21
C ASP A 49 21.24 1.83 -22.67
N ARG A 50 22.24 2.06 -23.51
CA ARG A 50 22.07 2.32 -24.94
C ARG A 50 22.82 1.25 -25.74
N PRO A 51 22.20 0.07 -25.95
CA PRO A 51 22.86 -1.07 -26.61
C PRO A 51 23.39 -0.73 -28.01
N TYR A 52 22.71 0.17 -28.73
CA TYR A 52 23.09 0.60 -30.07
C TYR A 52 24.37 1.47 -30.11
N LYS A 53 24.72 2.11 -28.99
CA LYS A 53 25.89 2.99 -28.86
C LYS A 53 26.97 2.38 -27.97
N GLY A 54 26.62 1.38 -27.17
CA GLY A 54 27.53 0.68 -26.26
C GLY A 54 27.87 1.47 -25.00
N ASP A 55 27.05 2.46 -24.62
CA ASP A 55 27.27 3.29 -23.44
C ASP A 55 26.06 3.32 -22.49
N THR A 56 26.35 3.48 -21.20
CA THR A 56 25.34 3.61 -20.14
C THR A 56 25.32 5.04 -19.64
N ILE A 57 24.19 5.73 -19.80
CA ILE A 57 23.99 7.03 -19.18
C ILE A 57 23.59 6.80 -17.73
N THR A 58 24.39 7.32 -16.81
CA THR A 58 24.02 7.50 -15.41
C THR A 58 23.79 8.99 -15.15
N ALA A 59 22.68 9.32 -14.48
CA ALA A 59 22.37 10.70 -14.11
C ALA A 59 21.52 10.74 -12.85
N ASP A 60 21.72 11.76 -12.02
CA ASP A 60 20.83 12.03 -10.89
C ASP A 60 19.69 12.93 -11.35
N ARG A 61 18.49 12.36 -11.44
CA ARG A 61 17.28 13.09 -11.82
C ARG A 61 16.43 13.36 -10.59
N ARG A 62 15.78 14.53 -10.53
CA ARG A 62 14.85 14.83 -9.45
C ARG A 62 13.48 14.24 -9.76
N MET A 63 12.85 13.67 -8.74
CA MET A 63 11.46 13.22 -8.77
C MET A 63 10.75 13.69 -7.51
N TYR A 64 9.43 13.62 -7.53
CA TYR A 64 8.56 13.95 -6.41
C TYR A 64 7.65 12.75 -6.13
N LEU A 65 7.67 12.33 -4.87
CA LEU A 65 6.81 11.29 -4.34
C LEU A 65 5.66 11.97 -3.60
N HIS A 66 4.45 11.73 -4.06
CA HIS A 66 3.23 12.28 -3.50
C HIS A 66 2.51 11.19 -2.74
N PHE A 67 2.29 11.41 -1.46
CA PHE A 67 1.53 10.54 -0.58
C PHE A 67 0.17 11.14 -0.30
N TYR A 68 -0.81 10.26 -0.22
CA TYR A 68 -2.16 10.63 0.11
C TYR A 68 -2.71 9.68 1.16
N TYR A 69 -3.55 10.21 2.03
CA TYR A 69 -4.32 9.43 3.00
C TYR A 69 -5.76 9.90 3.00
N SER A 70 -6.68 9.00 2.62
CA SER A 70 -8.12 9.23 2.69
C SER A 70 -8.71 8.44 3.87
N PRO A 71 -9.33 9.12 4.85
CA PRO A 71 -10.01 8.46 5.97
C PRO A 71 -11.16 7.57 5.53
N ASP A 72 -11.96 8.01 4.56
CA ASP A 72 -13.11 7.24 4.07
C ASP A 72 -12.66 5.95 3.39
N ARG A 73 -11.64 6.05 2.53
CA ARG A 73 -11.03 4.88 1.92
C ARG A 73 -10.45 3.93 2.96
N ALA A 74 -9.84 4.44 4.03
CA ALA A 74 -9.32 3.60 5.10
C ALA A 74 -10.44 2.79 5.77
N LEU A 75 -11.59 3.43 6.01
CA LEU A 75 -12.76 2.78 6.61
C LEU A 75 -13.37 1.72 5.67
N GLU A 76 -13.47 2.02 4.38
CA GLU A 76 -13.94 1.07 3.36
C GLU A 76 -13.02 -0.14 3.26
N ASP A 77 -11.70 0.09 3.16
CA ASP A 77 -10.68 -0.95 3.12
C ASP A 77 -10.74 -1.84 4.38
N GLU A 78 -10.95 -1.25 5.55
CA GLU A 78 -11.09 -1.99 6.81
C GLU A 78 -12.34 -2.87 6.83
N LYS A 79 -13.50 -2.33 6.46
CA LYS A 79 -14.75 -3.10 6.38
C LYS A 79 -14.62 -4.25 5.37
N ALA A 80 -14.10 -3.97 4.18
CA ALA A 80 -13.90 -4.97 3.14
C ALA A 80 -12.90 -6.05 3.57
N PHE A 81 -11.87 -5.69 4.33
CA PHE A 81 -10.93 -6.66 4.89
C PHE A 81 -11.58 -7.53 5.96
N ASN A 82 -12.27 -6.94 6.94
CA ASN A 82 -12.93 -7.69 8.01
C ASN A 82 -13.96 -8.68 7.45
N ASN A 83 -14.74 -8.27 6.43
CA ASN A 83 -15.67 -9.17 5.75
C ASN A 83 -14.94 -10.35 5.08
N ARG A 84 -13.82 -10.10 4.38
CA ARG A 84 -13.00 -11.17 3.79
C ARG A 84 -12.41 -12.11 4.84
N MET A 85 -11.93 -11.58 5.97
CA MET A 85 -11.44 -12.39 7.09
C MET A 85 -12.52 -13.32 7.62
N ALA A 86 -13.74 -12.83 7.81
CA ALA A 86 -14.86 -13.63 8.30
C ALA A 86 -15.22 -14.76 7.32
N VAL A 87 -15.24 -14.48 6.02
CA VAL A 87 -15.47 -15.50 4.98
C VAL A 87 -14.38 -16.57 5.02
N TRP A 88 -13.11 -16.17 5.01
CA TRP A 88 -11.98 -17.11 5.01
C TRP A 88 -11.90 -17.94 6.30
N GLN A 89 -12.21 -17.34 7.44
CA GLN A 89 -12.28 -18.08 8.70
C GLN A 89 -13.38 -19.15 8.66
N ASN A 90 -14.58 -18.79 8.17
CA ASN A 90 -15.70 -19.72 8.05
C ASN A 90 -15.42 -20.86 7.04
N GLU A 91 -14.77 -20.55 5.92
CA GLU A 91 -14.30 -21.54 4.94
C GLU A 91 -13.33 -22.55 5.58
N LEU A 92 -12.36 -22.06 6.37
CA LEU A 92 -11.39 -22.89 7.06
C LEU A 92 -12.01 -23.74 8.18
N GLU A 93 -12.96 -23.19 8.94
CA GLU A 93 -13.67 -23.88 10.02
C GLU A 93 -14.60 -24.98 9.48
N ASN A 94 -15.26 -24.76 8.33
CA ASN A 94 -16.12 -25.74 7.66
C ASN A 94 -15.36 -26.71 6.73
N GLY A 95 -14.04 -26.54 6.57
CA GLY A 95 -13.22 -27.38 5.68
C GLY A 95 -13.44 -27.13 4.18
N GLN A 96 -14.08 -26.01 3.80
CA GLN A 96 -14.38 -25.62 2.42
C GLN A 96 -13.25 -24.76 1.85
N ARG A 97 -12.08 -25.36 1.61
CA ARG A 97 -10.92 -24.61 1.10
C ARG A 97 -11.02 -24.33 -0.39
N HIS A 98 -10.81 -23.07 -0.77
CA HIS A 98 -10.70 -22.66 -2.16
C HIS A 98 -9.24 -22.47 -2.61
N PRO A 99 -8.83 -22.99 -3.78
CA PRO A 99 -7.47 -22.81 -4.31
C PRO A 99 -7.05 -21.34 -4.43
N ASP A 100 -7.98 -20.45 -4.76
CA ASP A 100 -7.71 -19.01 -4.92
C ASP A 100 -7.39 -18.32 -3.58
N HIS A 101 -7.86 -18.88 -2.46
CA HIS A 101 -7.72 -18.31 -1.13
C HIS A 101 -6.53 -18.89 -0.35
N GLU A 102 -5.87 -19.94 -0.83
CA GLU A 102 -4.78 -20.63 -0.12
C GLU A 102 -3.63 -19.69 0.29
N LYS A 103 -3.25 -18.76 -0.59
CA LYS A 103 -2.22 -17.75 -0.27
C LYS A 103 -2.66 -16.83 0.88
N HIS A 104 -3.94 -16.52 0.96
CA HIS A 104 -4.50 -15.67 2.00
C HIS A 104 -4.67 -16.43 3.32
N TYR A 105 -5.09 -17.69 3.27
CA TYR A 105 -5.13 -18.55 4.44
C TYR A 105 -3.75 -18.67 5.09
N ALA A 106 -2.73 -19.03 4.31
CA ALA A 106 -1.37 -19.19 4.81
C ALA A 106 -0.79 -17.88 5.40
N LYS A 107 -1.24 -16.73 4.91
CA LYS A 107 -0.79 -15.42 5.38
C LYS A 107 -1.48 -14.98 6.68
N TYR A 108 -2.80 -15.10 6.75
CA TYR A 108 -3.61 -14.51 7.82
C TYR A 108 -4.04 -15.50 8.90
N PHE A 109 -3.94 -16.80 8.66
CA PHE A 109 -4.44 -17.82 9.57
C PHE A 109 -3.44 -18.95 9.79
N THR A 110 -3.34 -19.41 11.03
CA THR A 110 -2.66 -20.65 11.40
C THR A 110 -3.71 -21.71 11.68
N VAL A 111 -3.76 -22.74 10.83
CA VAL A 111 -4.71 -23.84 10.98
C VAL A 111 -4.06 -24.98 11.75
N LYS A 112 -4.62 -25.33 12.92
CA LYS A 112 -4.20 -26.50 13.70
C LYS A 112 -5.29 -27.56 13.63
N SER A 113 -4.98 -28.71 13.05
CA SER A 113 -5.88 -29.88 13.07
C SER A 113 -5.63 -30.67 14.34
N THR A 114 -6.68 -30.90 15.13
CA THR A 114 -6.60 -31.80 16.30
C THR A 114 -7.52 -32.99 16.08
N PRO A 115 -7.07 -34.24 16.33
CA PRO A 115 -7.85 -35.45 16.06
C PRO A 115 -9.19 -35.52 16.80
N VAL A 116 -9.32 -34.81 17.93
CA VAL A 116 -10.47 -34.94 18.85
C VAL A 116 -11.40 -33.70 18.82
N ARG A 117 -10.90 -32.51 18.48
CA ARG A 117 -11.66 -31.24 18.54
C ARG A 117 -11.88 -30.57 17.19
N GLY A 118 -11.50 -31.22 16.09
CA GLY A 118 -11.62 -30.67 14.74
C GLY A 118 -10.53 -29.64 14.40
N VAL A 119 -10.83 -28.82 13.39
CA VAL A 119 -9.94 -27.77 12.86
C VAL A 119 -10.05 -26.51 13.70
N LYS A 120 -8.96 -26.08 14.33
CA LYS A 120 -8.88 -24.79 15.03
C LYS A 120 -8.13 -23.78 14.16
N VAL A 121 -8.80 -22.68 13.84
CA VAL A 121 -8.23 -21.56 13.07
C VAL A 121 -7.78 -20.48 14.06
N VAL A 122 -6.52 -20.09 14.01
CA VAL A 122 -5.96 -19.00 14.83
C VAL A 122 -5.56 -17.84 13.91
N ALA A 123 -6.09 -16.64 14.19
CA ALA A 123 -5.74 -15.44 13.43
C ALA A 123 -4.29 -15.02 13.68
N ASN A 124 -3.58 -14.63 12.62
CA ASN A 124 -2.28 -14.00 12.69
C ASN A 124 -2.46 -12.47 12.81
N GLU A 125 -2.57 -11.98 14.04
CA GLU A 125 -2.84 -10.56 14.32
C GLU A 125 -1.75 -9.63 13.78
N GLU A 126 -0.48 -10.05 13.77
CA GLU A 126 0.64 -9.24 13.24
C GLU A 126 0.49 -9.00 11.73
N ALA A 127 0.18 -10.05 10.97
CA ALA A 127 -0.03 -9.94 9.53
C ALA A 127 -1.27 -9.10 9.18
N MET A 128 -2.31 -9.18 10.01
CA MET A 128 -3.51 -8.34 9.88
C MET A 128 -3.21 -6.87 10.21
N ALA A 129 -2.43 -6.61 11.27
CA ALA A 129 -2.02 -5.27 11.65
C ALA A 129 -1.15 -4.61 10.57
N GLU A 130 -0.21 -5.33 9.95
CA GLU A 130 0.59 -4.79 8.85
C GLU A 130 -0.29 -4.45 7.63
N ALA A 131 -1.29 -5.27 7.32
CA ALA A 131 -2.23 -4.99 6.25
C ALA A 131 -3.06 -3.72 6.55
N LYS A 132 -3.62 -3.64 7.76
CA LYS A 132 -4.40 -2.48 8.22
C LYS A 132 -3.61 -1.18 8.20
N ARG A 133 -2.30 -1.26 8.46
CA ARG A 133 -1.43 -0.07 8.44
C ARG A 133 -1.54 0.67 7.12
N ASN A 134 -1.66 -0.02 5.98
CA ASN A 134 -1.63 0.63 4.66
C ASN A 134 -2.99 1.11 4.15
N TYR A 135 -4.08 0.96 4.92
CA TYR A 135 -5.42 1.34 4.48
C TYR A 135 -5.59 2.84 4.32
N GLY A 136 -6.29 3.23 3.25
CA GLY A 136 -6.49 4.63 2.87
C GLY A 136 -5.24 5.34 2.33
N TYR A 137 -4.06 4.72 2.38
CA TYR A 137 -2.85 5.29 1.79
C TYR A 137 -2.74 4.94 0.31
N PHE A 138 -2.27 5.91 -0.48
CA PHE A 138 -1.83 5.67 -1.84
C PHE A 138 -0.73 6.66 -2.22
N ALA A 139 0.06 6.32 -3.23
CA ALA A 139 1.19 7.12 -3.65
C ALA A 139 1.18 7.35 -5.17
N LEU A 140 1.52 8.57 -5.55
CA LEU A 140 1.82 8.96 -6.92
C LEU A 140 3.28 9.37 -7.03
N LEU A 141 3.85 9.20 -8.21
CA LEU A 141 5.22 9.52 -8.50
C LEU A 141 5.28 10.40 -9.74
N SER A 142 5.99 11.52 -9.65
CA SER A 142 6.12 12.48 -10.74
C SER A 142 7.55 12.99 -10.88
N ASN A 143 7.88 13.56 -12.04
CA ASN A 143 9.18 14.20 -12.29
C ASN A 143 9.13 15.73 -12.19
N GLU A 144 7.99 16.33 -12.54
CA GLU A 144 7.86 17.80 -12.68
C GLU A 144 6.93 18.42 -11.63
N ILE A 145 5.86 17.71 -11.26
CA ILE A 145 4.81 18.24 -10.40
C ILE A 145 5.28 18.21 -8.95
N LYS A 146 5.41 19.38 -8.35
CA LYS A 146 5.90 19.53 -6.96
C LYS A 146 4.77 19.42 -5.96
N ASP A 147 3.60 19.92 -6.32
CA ASP A 147 2.45 19.99 -5.44
C ASP A 147 1.64 18.69 -5.47
N ALA A 148 1.28 18.17 -4.30
CA ALA A 148 0.55 16.93 -4.21
C ALA A 148 -0.91 17.08 -4.67
N VAL A 149 -1.55 18.23 -4.49
CA VAL A 149 -2.93 18.46 -4.92
C VAL A 149 -2.99 18.58 -6.44
N GLU A 150 -2.09 19.35 -7.05
CA GLU A 150 -1.96 19.46 -8.50
C GLU A 150 -1.70 18.08 -9.15
N ALA A 151 -0.83 17.26 -8.54
CA ALA A 151 -0.59 15.90 -9.01
C ALA A 151 -1.84 15.02 -8.91
N LEU A 152 -2.67 15.20 -7.88
CA LEU A 152 -3.91 14.45 -7.74
C LEU A 152 -4.95 14.84 -8.80
N GLU A 153 -5.04 16.14 -9.10
CA GLU A 153 -5.93 16.67 -10.14
C GLU A 153 -5.60 16.13 -11.52
N ILE A 154 -4.31 16.09 -11.88
CA ILE A 154 -3.86 15.58 -13.18
C ILE A 154 -4.04 14.06 -13.30
N TYR A 155 -4.00 13.34 -12.19
CA TYR A 155 -4.15 11.87 -12.18
C TYR A 155 -5.61 11.41 -12.34
N ARG A 156 -6.58 12.24 -11.93
CA ARG A 156 -8.01 11.92 -12.01
C ARG A 156 -8.54 12.08 -13.43
#